data_AF-A0A645GCH8-F1
#
_entry.id   AF-A0A645GCH8-F1
#
_cell.length_a   1.000
_cell.length_b   1.000
_cell.length_c   1.000
_cell.angle_alpha   90.00
_cell.angle_beta   90.00
_cell.angle_gamma   90.00
#
_symmetry.space_group_name_H-M   'P 1'
#
loop_
_entity.id
_entity.type
_entity.pdbx_description
1 polymer ?
#
loop_
_entity_poly.entity_id
_entity_poly.type
_entity_poly.pdbx_seq_one_letter_code
_entity_poly.pdbx_strand_id
1 'polypeptide(L)'
;MISFHRNGYGELVKFDLSQESEGSLRLLDILPAFLDLERNDSHRVYVIDELDRSWHYALSRRLLGIYLSHCSEHSRAQLLFSTHDLMLMDQDLFRRDEIWIAERGENGASSLFSLANCGIRHDKDIRKLYLQGALGGIPQLMRFGSLADTGEGEI
;
A
#
# COMPACT_ATOMS: atom_id res chain seq x y z
N MET A 1 -14.29 -8.73 -20.96
CA MET A 1 -15.23 -7.75 -20.39
C MET A 1 -15.23 -6.51 -21.28
N ILE A 2 -16.32 -5.76 -21.34
CA ILE A 2 -16.44 -4.51 -22.09
C ILE A 2 -16.98 -3.43 -21.15
N SER A 3 -16.48 -2.21 -21.25
CA SER A 3 -16.92 -1.06 -20.46
C SER A 3 -17.57 -0.02 -21.38
N PHE A 4 -18.41 0.83 -20.80
CA PHE A 4 -19.08 1.91 -21.53
C PHE A 4 -18.89 3.22 -20.77
N HIS A 5 -18.42 4.24 -21.49
CA HIS A 5 -18.19 5.58 -20.96
C HIS A 5 -19.03 6.61 -21.70
N ARG A 6 -19.50 7.64 -21.01
CA ARG A 6 -20.20 8.75 -21.66
C ARG A 6 -19.19 9.72 -22.27
N ASN A 7 -19.32 10.00 -23.56
CA ASN A 7 -18.56 11.06 -24.21
C ASN A 7 -19.13 12.46 -23.88
N GLY A 8 -18.50 13.52 -24.41
CA GLY A 8 -18.97 14.90 -24.23
C GLY A 8 -20.35 15.21 -24.81
N TYR A 9 -20.92 14.31 -25.63
CA TYR A 9 -22.26 14.40 -26.19
C TYR A 9 -23.27 13.53 -25.42
N GLY A 10 -22.85 12.86 -24.33
CA GLY A 10 -23.68 12.01 -23.50
C GLY A 10 -23.90 10.59 -24.04
N GLU A 11 -23.29 10.25 -25.17
CA GLU A 11 -23.41 8.94 -25.82
C GLU A 11 -22.49 7.92 -25.15
N LEU A 12 -22.94 6.67 -25.08
CA LEU A 12 -22.13 5.57 -24.56
C LEU A 12 -21.15 5.08 -25.63
N VAL A 13 -19.87 5.28 -25.38
CA VAL A 13 -18.77 4.76 -26.19
C VAL A 13 -18.26 3.48 -25.55
N LYS A 14 -18.12 2.44 -26.36
CA LYS A 14 -17.58 1.15 -25.93
C LYS A 14 -16.06 1.24 -25.82
N PHE A 15 -15.53 0.70 -24.73
CA PHE A 15 -14.11 0.48 -24.53
C PHE A 15 -13.86 -1.01 -24.28
N ASP A 16 -12.83 -1.54 -24.92
CA ASP A 16 -12.27 -2.83 -24.56
C ASP A 16 -11.40 -2.66 -23.30
N LEU A 17 -11.25 -3.71 -22.49
CA LEU A 17 -10.44 -3.66 -21.26
C LEU A 17 -9.01 -3.15 -21.49
N SER A 18 -8.40 -3.48 -22.62
CA SER A 18 -7.04 -3.02 -22.96
C SER A 18 -6.94 -1.50 -23.15
N GLN A 19 -8.07 -0.81 -23.26
CA GLN A 19 -8.17 0.63 -23.43
C GLN A 19 -8.49 1.34 -22.10
N GLU A 20 -8.73 0.59 -21.02
CA GLU A 20 -8.94 1.14 -19.68
C GLU A 20 -7.62 1.58 -19.06
N SER A 21 -7.71 2.52 -18.10
CA SER A 21 -6.56 2.90 -17.30
C SER A 21 -6.07 1.71 -16.45
N GLU A 22 -4.77 1.65 -16.17
CA GLU A 22 -4.20 0.62 -15.30
C GLU A 22 -4.86 0.63 -13.91
N GLY A 23 -5.17 1.82 -13.38
CA GLY A 23 -5.87 1.95 -12.10
C GLY A 23 -7.28 1.34 -12.13
N SER A 24 -8.03 1.52 -13.23
CA SER A 24 -9.34 0.89 -13.42
C SER A 24 -9.22 -0.64 -13.43
N LEU A 25 -8.26 -1.17 -14.19
CA LEU A 25 -8.02 -2.61 -14.29
C LEU A 25 -7.61 -3.19 -12.93
N ARG A 26 -6.69 -2.53 -12.24
CA ARG A 26 -6.24 -2.92 -10.89
C ARG A 26 -7.39 -2.92 -9.87
N LEU A 27 -8.29 -1.95 -9.95
CA LEU A 27 -9.49 -1.91 -9.11
C LEU A 27 -10.40 -3.11 -9.38
N LEU A 28 -10.64 -3.44 -10.65
CA LEU A 28 -11.43 -4.61 -11.01
C LEU A 28 -10.81 -5.91 -10.51
N ASP A 29 -9.48 -6.02 -10.52
CA ASP A 29 -8.76 -7.19 -10.03
C ASP A 29 -8.91 -7.38 -8.50
N ILE A 30 -8.89 -6.27 -7.74
CA ILE A 30 -8.89 -6.29 -6.28
C ILE A 30 -10.31 -6.25 -5.70
N LEU A 31 -11.28 -5.67 -6.41
CA LEU A 31 -12.65 -5.46 -5.92
C LEU A 31 -13.32 -6.75 -5.38
N PRO A 32 -13.20 -7.93 -6.02
CA PRO A 32 -13.78 -9.16 -5.47
C PRO A 32 -13.27 -9.52 -4.07
N ALA A 33 -12.01 -9.19 -3.75
CA ALA A 33 -11.46 -9.40 -2.42
C ALA A 33 -12.13 -8.49 -1.39
N PHE A 34 -12.28 -7.20 -1.70
CA PHE A 34 -12.95 -6.23 -0.82
C PHE A 34 -14.43 -6.58 -0.60
N LEU A 35 -15.13 -7.02 -1.65
CA LEU A 35 -16.51 -7.47 -1.53
C LEU A 35 -16.66 -8.69 -0.63
N ASP A 36 -15.72 -9.63 -0.67
CA ASP A 36 -15.75 -10.79 0.24
C ASP A 36 -15.35 -10.41 1.67
N LEU A 37 -14.38 -9.51 1.83
CA LEU A 37 -13.95 -8.97 3.14
C LEU A 37 -15.08 -8.23 3.88
N GLU A 38 -16.01 -7.61 3.16
CA GLU A 38 -17.19 -6.93 3.75
C GLU A 38 -18.25 -7.90 4.27
N ARG A 39 -18.18 -9.19 3.91
CA ARG A 39 -19.19 -10.17 4.33
C ARG A 39 -18.94 -10.66 5.74
N ASN A 40 -19.98 -10.65 6.57
CA ASN A 40 -19.92 -11.13 7.95
C ASN A 40 -19.56 -12.61 8.10
N ASP A 41 -19.83 -13.42 7.08
CA ASP A 41 -19.50 -14.86 7.03
C ASP A 41 -18.13 -15.14 6.40
N SER A 42 -17.34 -14.11 6.06
CA SER A 42 -15.99 -14.32 5.54
C SER A 42 -15.00 -14.65 6.66
N HIS A 43 -14.24 -15.71 6.41
CA HIS A 43 -13.17 -16.22 7.28
C HIS A 43 -11.83 -16.28 6.54
N ARG A 44 -11.68 -15.48 5.48
CA ARG A 44 -10.52 -15.54 4.58
C ARG A 44 -9.46 -14.51 4.93
N VAL A 45 -8.21 -14.84 4.64
CA VAL A 45 -7.10 -13.90 4.67
C VAL A 45 -6.75 -13.53 3.24
N TYR A 46 -6.83 -12.25 2.91
CA TYR A 46 -6.39 -11.69 1.64
C TYR A 46 -5.01 -11.09 1.81
N VAL A 47 -4.09 -11.46 0.92
CA VAL A 47 -2.72 -10.91 0.88
C VAL A 47 -2.56 -10.18 -0.45
N ILE A 48 -2.36 -8.87 -0.40
CA ILE A 48 -2.27 -8.01 -1.59
C ILE A 48 -0.94 -7.27 -1.59
N ASP A 49 -0.08 -7.61 -2.53
CA ASP A 49 1.16 -6.87 -2.76
C ASP A 49 0.89 -5.58 -3.53
N GLU A 50 1.47 -4.46 -3.10
CA GLU A 50 1.31 -3.11 -3.65
C GLU A 50 -0.16 -2.75 -3.88
N LEU A 51 -0.92 -2.66 -2.78
CA LEU A 51 -2.36 -2.38 -2.84
C LEU A 51 -2.67 -1.08 -3.60
N ASP A 52 -1.84 -0.07 -3.40
CA ASP A 52 -1.94 1.28 -3.94
C ASP A 52 -1.41 1.44 -5.37
N ARG A 53 -0.98 0.35 -6.02
CA ARG A 53 -0.42 0.38 -7.37
C ARG A 53 -1.37 1.07 -8.36
N SER A 54 -0.86 2.12 -9.01
CA SER A 54 -1.57 2.92 -10.01
C SER A 54 -2.85 3.60 -9.48
N TRP A 55 -3.01 3.69 -8.16
CA TRP A 55 -4.09 4.43 -7.51
C TRP A 55 -3.58 5.72 -6.88
N HIS A 56 -4.47 6.70 -6.82
CA HIS A 56 -4.26 7.86 -5.96
C HIS A 56 -4.55 7.48 -4.51
N TYR A 57 -3.75 7.99 -3.55
CA TYR A 57 -3.86 7.65 -2.12
C TYR A 57 -5.30 7.72 -1.60
N ALA A 58 -6.08 8.70 -2.05
CA ALA A 58 -7.46 8.92 -1.60
C ALA A 58 -8.36 7.71 -1.88
N LEU A 59 -8.15 6.99 -2.99
CA LEU A 59 -8.90 5.78 -3.32
C LEU A 59 -8.52 4.64 -2.37
N SER A 60 -7.23 4.37 -2.22
CA SER A 60 -6.71 3.34 -1.32
C SER A 60 -7.20 3.58 0.12
N ARG A 61 -7.07 4.82 0.59
CA ARG A 61 -7.52 5.23 1.93
C ARG A 61 -9.03 5.05 2.10
N ARG A 62 -9.83 5.33 1.08
CA ARG A 62 -11.29 5.15 1.11
C ARG A 62 -11.67 3.68 1.18
N LEU A 63 -11.08 2.83 0.34
CA LEU A 63 -11.33 1.39 0.33
C LEU A 63 -10.96 0.74 1.66
N LEU A 64 -9.77 1.04 2.17
CA LEU A 64 -9.31 0.57 3.48
C LEU A 64 -10.22 1.04 4.61
N GLY A 65 -10.66 2.31 4.58
CA GLY A 65 -11.59 2.83 5.58
C GLY A 65 -12.96 2.14 5.56
N ILE A 66 -13.47 1.81 4.37
CA ILE A 66 -14.72 1.05 4.24
C ILE A 66 -14.55 -0.34 4.86
N TYR A 67 -13.50 -1.07 4.49
CA TYR A 67 -13.19 -2.38 5.07
C TYR A 67 -13.10 -2.32 6.60
N LEU A 68 -12.30 -1.41 7.14
CA LEU A 68 -12.12 -1.26 8.59
C LEU A 68 -13.42 -0.88 9.31
N SER A 69 -14.31 -0.10 8.68
CA SER A 69 -15.61 0.25 9.29
C SER A 69 -16.58 -0.93 9.40
N HIS A 70 -16.38 -1.99 8.62
CA HIS A 70 -17.16 -3.23 8.70
C HIS A 70 -16.53 -4.25 9.66
N CYS A 71 -15.30 -4.02 10.11
CA CYS A 71 -14.64 -4.88 11.08
C CYS A 71 -15.27 -4.72 12.47
N SER A 72 -15.57 -5.86 13.09
CA SER A 72 -16.07 -5.98 14.46
C SER A 72 -15.25 -7.02 15.23
N GLU A 73 -15.51 -7.15 16.53
CA GLU A 73 -14.91 -8.21 17.36
C GLU A 73 -15.24 -9.65 16.89
N HIS A 74 -16.30 -9.80 16.09
CA HIS A 74 -16.70 -11.08 15.50
C HIS A 74 -16.17 -11.29 14.09
N SER A 75 -15.61 -10.26 13.45
CA SER A 75 -15.01 -10.40 12.13
C SER A 75 -13.85 -11.38 12.19
N ARG A 76 -13.74 -12.22 11.16
CA ARG A 76 -12.68 -13.24 11.02
C ARG A 76 -11.94 -13.14 9.71
N ALA A 77 -12.39 -12.29 8.80
CA ALA A 77 -11.65 -11.96 7.60
C ALA A 77 -10.46 -11.03 7.94
N GLN A 78 -9.37 -11.16 7.20
CA GLN A 78 -8.18 -10.33 7.39
C GLN A 78 -7.64 -9.85 6.05
N LEU A 79 -7.10 -8.64 6.03
CA LEU A 79 -6.39 -8.07 4.90
C LEU A 79 -4.96 -7.77 5.33
N LEU A 80 -4.00 -8.42 4.67
CA LEU A 80 -2.58 -8.11 4.74
C LEU A 80 -2.18 -7.48 3.41
N PHE A 81 -1.51 -6.33 3.47
CA PHE A 81 -1.05 -5.67 2.25
C PHE A 81 0.29 -4.97 2.43
N SER A 82 1.01 -4.79 1.33
CA SER A 82 2.18 -3.92 1.25
C SER A 82 1.81 -2.63 0.51
N THR A 83 2.52 -1.55 0.82
CA THR A 83 2.36 -0.25 0.19
C THR A 83 3.67 0.51 0.23
N HIS A 84 3.89 1.39 -0.75
CA HIS A 84 4.96 2.38 -0.74
C HIS A 84 4.44 3.80 -0.45
N ASP A 85 3.11 3.98 -0.43
CA ASP A 85 2.46 5.24 -0.11
C ASP A 85 2.50 5.56 1.39
N LEU A 86 3.40 6.46 1.75
CA LEU A 86 3.56 6.96 3.12
C LEU A 86 2.34 7.71 3.65
N MET A 87 1.42 8.16 2.79
CA MET A 87 0.16 8.76 3.24
C MET A 87 -0.77 7.75 3.91
N LEU A 88 -0.58 6.44 3.65
CA LEU A 88 -1.29 5.38 4.37
C LEU A 88 -0.67 5.04 5.72
N MET A 89 0.50 5.59 6.05
CA MET A 89 1.06 5.51 7.39
C MET A 89 0.39 6.54 8.33
N ASP A 90 -0.92 6.33 8.51
CA ASP A 90 -1.88 7.23 9.13
C ASP A 90 -2.48 6.58 10.39
N GLN A 91 -2.23 7.19 11.55
CA GLN A 91 -2.72 6.68 12.84
C GLN A 91 -4.22 6.95 13.07
N ASP A 92 -4.83 7.80 12.24
CA ASP A 92 -6.29 7.99 12.25
C ASP A 92 -7.00 6.85 11.49
N LEU A 93 -6.27 6.12 10.64
CA LEU A 93 -6.78 4.96 9.90
C LEU A 93 -6.39 3.63 10.55
N PHE A 94 -5.14 3.49 10.97
CA PHE A 94 -4.57 2.23 11.48
C PHE A 94 -4.07 2.36 12.91
N ARG A 95 -4.20 1.26 13.67
CA ARG A 95 -3.51 1.11 14.95
C ARG A 95 -2.03 0.81 14.72
N ARG A 96 -1.19 1.11 15.72
CA ARG A 96 0.27 0.93 15.58
C ARG A 96 0.71 -0.53 15.46
N ASP A 97 -0.06 -1.45 16.02
CA ASP A 97 0.15 -2.90 15.89
C ASP A 97 -0.21 -3.42 14.49
N GLU A 98 -0.95 -2.63 13.71
CA GLU A 98 -1.34 -2.93 12.32
C GLU A 98 -0.35 -2.37 11.29
N ILE A 99 0.53 -1.45 11.69
CA ILE A 99 1.58 -0.89 10.84
C ILE A 99 2.90 -1.62 11.10
N TRP A 100 3.45 -2.20 10.04
CA TRP A 100 4.73 -2.91 10.08
C TRP A 100 5.70 -2.28 9.08
N ILE A 101 6.95 -2.12 9.51
CA ILE A 101 8.02 -1.55 8.69
C ILE A 101 8.94 -2.68 8.28
N ALA A 102 9.22 -2.74 6.99
CA ALA A 102 10.23 -3.63 6.43
C ALA A 102 11.56 -2.89 6.31
N GLU A 103 12.63 -3.48 6.83
CA GLU A 103 13.98 -2.94 6.76
C GLU A 103 14.93 -3.99 6.20
N ARG A 104 15.92 -3.55 5.42
CA ARG A 104 16.99 -4.41 4.93
C ARG A 104 18.27 -4.13 5.71
N GLY A 105 18.76 -5.13 6.42
CA GLY A 105 20.02 -5.06 7.14
C GLY A 105 21.24 -5.06 6.22
N GLU A 106 22.41 -4.77 6.77
CA GLU A 106 23.67 -4.66 6.02
C GLU A 106 24.10 -5.97 5.33
N ASN A 107 23.73 -7.10 5.94
CA ASN A 107 23.92 -8.45 5.40
C ASN A 107 22.95 -8.79 4.25
N GLY A 108 22.08 -7.85 3.88
CA GLY A 108 21.10 -8.01 2.82
C GLY A 108 19.81 -8.73 3.21
N ALA A 109 19.70 -9.22 4.45
CA ALA A 109 18.49 -9.85 4.98
C ALA A 109 17.45 -8.79 5.34
N SER A 110 16.18 -9.10 5.09
CA SER A 110 15.06 -8.23 5.48
C SER A 110 14.53 -8.63 6.85
N SER A 111 14.26 -7.63 7.68
CA SER A 111 13.52 -7.74 8.94
C SER A 111 12.19 -7.00 8.82
N LEU A 112 11.20 -7.44 9.58
CA LEU A 112 9.91 -6.79 9.69
C LEU A 112 9.62 -6.54 11.17
N PHE A 113 9.22 -5.33 11.53
CA PHE A 113 8.86 -4.98 12.90
C PHE A 113 7.63 -4.09 12.94
N SER A 114 6.80 -4.29 13.98
CA SER A 114 5.62 -3.48 14.21
C SER A 114 6.00 -2.12 14.79
N LEU A 115 5.29 -1.08 14.35
CA LEU A 115 5.42 0.28 14.90
C LEU A 115 5.05 0.34 16.39
N ALA A 116 4.24 -0.59 16.88
CA ALA A 116 3.93 -0.71 18.31
C ALA A 116 5.19 -0.94 19.18
N ASN A 117 6.23 -1.55 18.62
CA ASN A 117 7.46 -1.87 19.35
C ASN A 117 8.46 -0.69 19.42
N CYS A 118 8.21 0.42 18.71
CA CYS A 118 9.17 1.52 18.62
C CYS A 118 9.17 2.47 19.84
N GLY A 119 8.26 2.30 20.82
CA GLY A 119 8.24 3.11 22.06
C GLY A 119 7.98 4.61 21.85
N ILE A 120 7.41 4.99 20.71
CA ILE A 120 7.17 6.39 20.34
C ILE A 120 5.92 6.90 21.07
N ARG A 121 5.85 8.18 21.44
CA ARG A 121 4.61 8.76 21.98
C ARG A 121 3.54 8.91 20.89
N HIS A 122 2.26 8.83 21.27
CA HIS A 122 1.12 8.87 20.34
C HIS A 122 0.97 10.19 19.56
N ASP A 123 1.46 11.29 20.12
CA ASP A 123 1.38 12.66 19.59
C ASP A 123 2.42 12.99 18.51
N LYS A 124 3.38 12.10 18.25
CA LYS A 124 4.41 12.34 17.23
C LYS A 124 3.92 11.98 15.83
N ASP A 125 4.32 12.80 14.87
CA ASP A 125 4.14 12.51 13.44
C ASP A 125 5.07 11.36 13.02
N ILE A 126 4.49 10.17 12.88
CA ILE A 126 5.23 8.95 12.53
C ILE A 126 5.81 9.01 11.11
N ARG A 127 5.16 9.72 10.18
CA ARG A 127 5.66 9.90 8.80
C ARG A 127 6.92 10.73 8.78
N LYS A 128 6.92 11.81 9.56
CA LYS A 128 8.12 12.62 9.74
C LYS A 128 9.27 11.81 10.33
N LEU A 129 9.01 11.00 11.37
CA LEU A 129 10.03 10.14 11.97
C LEU A 129 10.57 9.08 11.00
N TYR A 130 9.69 8.46 10.21
CA TYR A 130 10.09 7.51 9.18
C TYR A 130 11.01 8.16 8.15
N LEU A 131 10.60 9.30 7.58
CA LEU A 131 11.38 10.04 6.58
C LEU A 131 12.74 10.54 7.11
N GLN A 132 12.84 10.78 8.42
CA GLN A 132 14.10 11.13 9.09
C GLN A 132 15.01 9.92 9.36
N GLY A 133 14.55 8.70 9.06
CA GLY A 133 15.26 7.45 9.32
C GLY A 133 15.20 6.98 10.78
N ALA A 134 14.47 7.69 11.65
CA ALA A 134 14.40 7.35 13.07
C ALA A 134 13.64 6.03 13.34
N LEU A 135 12.84 5.58 12.37
CA LEU A 135 12.10 4.32 12.45
C LEU A 135 12.77 3.17 11.72
N GLY A 136 13.88 3.40 11.02
CA GLY A 136 14.41 2.43 10.04
C GLY A 136 13.53 2.33 8.80
N GLY A 137 13.80 1.32 7.96
CA GLY A 137 13.04 1.04 6.74
C GLY A 137 13.29 1.99 5.56
N ILE A 138 14.11 3.04 5.76
CA ILE A 138 14.56 3.92 4.68
C ILE A 138 15.69 3.24 3.88
N PRO A 139 15.64 3.26 2.53
CA PRO A 139 16.72 2.74 1.71
C PRO A 139 18.07 3.43 1.98
N GLN A 140 19.13 2.64 2.18
CA GLN A 140 20.49 3.15 2.36
C GLN A 140 21.11 3.56 1.01
N LEU A 141 20.73 4.73 0.50
CA LEU A 141 21.13 5.18 -0.83
C LEU A 141 22.63 5.46 -0.98
N MET A 142 23.33 5.81 0.11
CA MET A 142 24.78 6.08 0.12
C MET A 142 25.65 4.87 -0.27
N ARG A 143 25.06 3.67 -0.32
CA ARG A 143 25.73 2.44 -0.75
C ARG A 143 25.70 2.27 -2.29
N PHE A 144 24.88 3.03 -3.00
CA PHE A 144 24.98 3.15 -4.43
C PHE A 144 26.09 4.17 -4.72
N GLY A 145 27.18 3.72 -5.35
CA GLY A 145 28.25 4.60 -5.79
C GLY A 145 27.73 5.73 -6.68
N SER A 146 28.57 6.74 -6.91
CA SER A 146 28.25 7.81 -7.85
C SER A 146 27.82 7.21 -9.20
N LEU A 147 26.72 7.72 -9.77
CA LEU A 147 26.29 7.35 -11.13
C LEU A 147 27.34 7.72 -12.20
N ALA A 148 28.38 8.47 -11.83
CA ALA A 148 29.49 8.87 -12.68
C ALA A 148 30.72 7.95 -12.61
N ASP A 149 30.66 6.82 -11.89
CA ASP A 149 31.77 5.86 -11.87
C ASP A 149 31.79 5.04 -13.18
N THR A 150 32.20 5.72 -14.25
CA THR A 150 32.58 5.08 -15.50
C THR A 150 33.99 4.55 -15.26
N GLY A 151 34.09 3.24 -15.03
CA GLY A 151 35.37 2.59 -14.77
C GLY A 151 36.36 2.82 -15.90
N GLU A 152 37.31 3.73 -15.67
CA GLU A 152 38.62 3.72 -16.31
C GLU A 152 39.71 3.69 -15.25
N GLY A 153 40.51 2.61 -15.29
CA GLY A 153 41.65 2.31 -14.42
C GLY A 153 41.44 1.00 -13.66
N GLU A 154 42.23 -0.07 -13.78
CA GLU A 154 43.58 -0.27 -14.35
C GLU A 154 43.73 -1.78 -14.67
N ILE A 155 44.33 -2.13 -15.83
CA ILE A 155 45.40 -3.13 -15.98
C ILE A 155 46.35 -2.62 -17.07
#